data_AF-A0AAE5TI80-F1
#
_entry.id   AF-A0AAE5TI80-F1
#
_cell.length_a   1.000
_cell.length_b   1.000
_cell.length_c   1.000
_cell.angle_alpha   90.00
_cell.angle_beta   90.00
_cell.angle_gamma   90.00
#
_symmetry.space_group_name_H-M   'P 1'
#
loop_
_entity.id
_entity.type
_entity.pdbx_description
1 polymer ?
#
loop_
_entity_poly.entity_id
_entity_poly.type
_entity_poly.pdbx_seq_one_letter_code
_entity_poly.pdbx_strand_id
1 'polypeptide(L)'
;MFENETNVLDLPNQYINFEGAFAVSSGLPNAEALLFYLELYLNKWVESQDSVHQFATKYADEGISLWTASDVPLREEDIAKQRTCFYLVSTKNEQGYVLIHCQLSYKEALQ
;
A
#
# COMPACT_ATOMS: atom_id res chain seq x y z
N MET A 1 3.24 15.19 3.92
CA MET A 1 3.97 15.47 2.66
C MET A 1 3.69 14.29 1.74
N PHE A 2 2.67 14.46 0.90
CA PHE A 2 2.19 13.54 -0.15
C PHE A 2 1.49 14.39 -1.22
N GLU A 3 1.99 15.63 -1.44
CA GLU A 3 1.25 16.68 -2.17
C GLU A 3 0.95 16.32 -3.63
N ASN A 4 1.73 15.39 -4.19
CA ASN A 4 1.53 14.86 -5.55
C ASN A 4 0.95 13.45 -5.58
N GLU A 5 0.69 12.84 -4.42
CA GLU A 5 0.16 11.49 -4.33
C GLU A 5 -1.36 11.52 -4.17
N THR A 6 -2.02 10.53 -4.76
CA THR A 6 -3.47 10.38 -4.72
C THR A 6 -3.83 9.30 -3.70
N ASN A 7 -4.84 9.55 -2.88
CA ASN A 7 -5.38 8.51 -2.01
C ASN A 7 -5.96 7.39 -2.88
N VAL A 8 -5.68 6.13 -2.54
CA VAL A 8 -6.13 5.01 -3.38
C VAL A 8 -7.65 4.93 -3.51
N LEU A 9 -8.41 5.45 -2.54
CA LEU A 9 -9.87 5.49 -2.56
C LEU A 9 -10.43 6.45 -3.63
N ASP A 10 -9.62 7.38 -4.13
CA ASP A 10 -9.99 8.30 -5.23
C ASP A 10 -9.64 7.74 -6.62
N LEU A 11 -9.10 6.51 -6.68
CA LEU A 11 -8.70 5.81 -7.90
C LEU A 11 -9.55 4.55 -8.11
N PRO A 12 -9.57 3.98 -9.34
CA PRO A 12 -10.16 2.67 -9.54
C PRO A 12 -9.55 1.62 -8.61
N ASN A 13 -10.42 0.73 -8.11
CA ASN A 13 -10.04 -0.31 -7.18
C ASN A 13 -9.02 -1.27 -7.82
N GLN A 14 -8.17 -1.82 -6.97
CA GLN A 14 -7.03 -2.64 -7.34
C GLN A 14 -6.94 -3.84 -6.39
N TYR A 15 -6.39 -4.94 -6.91
CA TYR A 15 -6.21 -6.18 -6.18
C TYR A 15 -4.74 -6.57 -6.24
N ILE A 16 -4.18 -6.94 -5.09
CA ILE A 16 -2.79 -7.38 -4.97
C ILE A 16 -2.74 -8.89 -5.15
N ASN A 17 -1.75 -9.36 -5.93
CA ASN A 17 -1.37 -10.76 -5.96
C ASN A 17 -0.44 -11.06 -4.76
N PHE A 18 -1.03 -11.50 -3.64
CA PHE A 18 -0.27 -11.84 -2.43
C PHE A 18 0.58 -13.13 -2.57
N GLU A 19 0.31 -13.97 -3.57
CA GLU A 19 1.19 -15.11 -3.91
C GLU A 19 2.42 -14.67 -4.75
N GLY A 20 2.38 -13.44 -5.28
CA GLY A 20 3.44 -12.83 -6.06
C GLY A 20 4.43 -12.04 -5.21
N ALA A 21 5.08 -11.06 -5.84
CA ALA A 21 5.97 -10.15 -5.12
C ALA A 21 5.15 -9.30 -4.13
N PHE A 22 5.48 -9.40 -2.84
CA PHE A 22 4.97 -8.54 -1.79
C PHE A 22 6.08 -8.27 -0.78
N ALA A 23 6.51 -7.01 -0.67
CA ALA A 23 7.55 -6.60 0.25
C ALA A 23 7.24 -5.23 0.83
N VAL A 24 7.71 -4.97 2.04
CA VAL A 24 7.49 -3.71 2.76
C VAL A 24 8.84 -3.15 3.19
N SER A 25 9.02 -1.85 3.02
CA SER A 25 10.27 -1.15 3.33
C SER A 25 9.99 0.20 3.96
N SER A 26 10.91 0.70 4.80
CA SER A 26 10.84 2.05 5.36
C SER A 26 12.24 2.61 5.51
N GLY A 27 12.40 3.89 5.16
CA GLY A 27 13.63 4.66 5.36
C GLY A 27 13.57 5.59 6.58
N LEU A 28 12.52 5.51 7.38
CA LEU A 28 12.32 6.40 8.52
C LEU A 28 13.17 5.99 9.73
N PRO A 29 13.57 6.93 10.61
CA PRO A 29 14.33 6.60 11.82
C PRO A 29 13.61 5.62 12.76
N ASN A 30 12.27 5.57 12.73
CA ASN A 30 11.44 4.67 13.52
C ASN A 30 10.97 3.42 12.73
N ALA A 31 11.65 3.05 11.65
CA ALA A 31 11.24 1.97 10.74
C ALA A 31 10.91 0.65 11.47
N GLU A 32 11.71 0.24 12.46
CA GLU A 32 11.48 -1.02 13.19
C GLU A 32 10.15 -1.01 13.95
N ALA A 33 9.90 0.04 14.74
CA ALA A 33 8.66 0.20 15.49
C ALA A 33 7.45 0.30 14.55
N LEU A 34 7.60 1.04 13.44
CA LEU A 34 6.55 1.22 12.45
C LEU A 34 6.21 -0.09 11.72
N LEU A 35 7.21 -0.87 11.32
CA LEU A 35 7.00 -2.18 10.69
C LEU A 35 6.34 -3.16 11.66
N PHE A 36 6.78 -3.20 12.92
CA PHE A 36 6.15 -4.02 13.96
C PHE A 36 4.69 -3.64 14.20
N TYR A 37 4.39 -2.32 14.25
CA TYR A 37 3.03 -1.82 14.37
C TYR A 37 2.14 -2.21 13.18
N LEU A 38 2.67 -2.11 11.95
CA LEU A 38 1.91 -2.38 10.72
C LEU A 38 1.76 -3.87 10.39
N GLU A 39 2.57 -4.74 10.98
CA GLU A 39 2.58 -6.19 10.73
C GLU A 39 1.18 -6.82 10.90
N LEU A 40 0.44 -6.45 11.96
CA LEU A 40 -0.90 -6.99 12.19
C LEU A 40 -1.88 -6.65 11.06
N TYR A 41 -1.81 -5.42 10.54
CA TYR A 41 -2.68 -4.97 9.45
C TYR A 41 -2.34 -5.67 8.15
N LEU A 42 -1.04 -5.79 7.85
CA LEU A 42 -0.54 -6.46 6.65
C LEU A 42 -0.89 -7.95 6.64
N ASN A 43 -0.70 -8.65 7.77
CA ASN A 43 -1.06 -10.07 7.89
C ASN A 43 -2.56 -10.28 7.68
N LYS A 44 -3.41 -9.46 8.30
CA LYS A 44 -4.87 -9.52 8.07
C LYS A 44 -5.24 -9.22 6.61
N TRP A 45 -4.50 -8.35 5.93
CA TRP A 45 -4.75 -8.04 4.53
C TRP A 45 -4.44 -9.26 3.64
N VAL A 46 -3.29 -9.90 3.87
CA VAL A 46 -2.91 -11.14 3.18
C VAL A 46 -3.94 -12.25 3.42
N GLU A 47 -4.39 -12.44 4.66
CA GLU A 47 -5.36 -13.48 5.03
C GLU A 47 -6.74 -13.26 4.40
N SER A 48 -7.22 -12.02 4.39
CA SER A 48 -8.54 -11.68 3.85
C SER A 48 -8.57 -11.59 2.33
N GLN A 49 -7.42 -11.32 1.70
CA GLN A 49 -7.31 -10.95 0.29
C GLN A 49 -8.25 -9.79 -0.09
N ASP A 50 -8.53 -8.90 0.88
CA ASP A 50 -9.30 -7.68 0.67
C ASP A 50 -8.67 -6.87 -0.50
N SER A 51 -9.49 -6.20 -1.30
CA SER A 51 -8.99 -5.25 -2.30
C SER A 51 -8.28 -4.08 -1.63
N VAL A 52 -7.52 -3.29 -2.41
CA VAL A 52 -6.86 -2.08 -1.92
C VAL A 52 -7.87 -1.11 -1.29
N HIS A 53 -9.04 -0.94 -1.88
CA HIS A 53 -10.12 -0.12 -1.30
C HIS A 53 -10.70 -0.72 -0.02
N GLN A 54 -10.96 -2.03 0.00
CA GLN A 54 -11.53 -2.69 1.17
C GLN A 54 -10.58 -2.55 2.37
N PHE A 55 -9.28 -2.79 2.19
CA PHE A 55 -8.28 -2.59 3.22
C PHE A 55 -8.22 -1.13 3.69
N ALA A 56 -8.11 -0.17 2.76
CA ALA A 56 -8.00 1.25 3.09
C ALA A 56 -9.24 1.77 3.85
N THR A 57 -10.44 1.30 3.46
CA THR A 57 -11.70 1.67 4.14
C THR A 57 -11.78 1.06 5.54
N LYS A 58 -11.42 -0.22 5.68
CA LYS A 58 -11.54 -0.99 6.93
C LYS A 58 -10.72 -0.41 8.07
N TYR A 59 -9.55 0.17 7.77
CA TYR A 59 -8.62 0.69 8.78
C TYR A 59 -8.51 2.23 8.78
N ALA A 60 -9.35 2.94 8.03
CA ALA A 60 -9.36 4.40 7.97
C ALA A 60 -9.54 5.04 9.38
N ASP A 61 -10.48 4.50 10.17
CA ASP A 61 -10.75 4.99 11.53
C ASP A 61 -9.62 4.67 12.51
N GLU A 62 -8.69 3.78 12.16
CA GLU A 62 -7.47 3.49 12.93
C GLU A 62 -6.30 4.40 12.52
N GLY A 63 -6.53 5.33 11.58
CA GLY A 63 -5.51 6.26 11.09
C GLY A 63 -4.57 5.64 10.06
N ILE A 64 -4.98 4.51 9.46
CA ILE A 64 -4.26 3.82 8.38
C ILE A 64 -4.83 4.28 7.03
N SER A 65 -3.96 4.64 6.09
CA SER A 65 -4.36 5.03 4.75
C SER A 65 -3.36 4.56 3.70
N LEU A 66 -3.82 4.41 2.46
CA LEU A 66 -3.00 4.01 1.32
C LEU A 66 -2.98 5.13 0.27
N TRP A 67 -1.81 5.37 -0.28
CA TRP A 67 -1.58 6.41 -1.29
C TRP A 67 -0.75 5.84 -2.44
N THR A 68 -0.86 6.44 -3.62
CA THR A 68 0.08 6.19 -4.71
C THR A 68 1.51 6.48 -4.26
N ALA A 69 2.49 5.85 -4.92
CA ALA A 69 3.89 6.20 -4.81
C ALA A 69 4.44 6.57 -6.19
N SER A 70 3.89 7.64 -6.77
CA SER A 70 4.20 8.12 -8.12
C SER A 70 5.63 8.64 -8.24
N ASP A 71 6.25 9.00 -7.13
CA ASP A 71 7.67 9.36 -7.04
C ASP A 71 8.63 8.15 -7.13
N VAL A 72 8.12 6.92 -7.04
CA VAL A 72 8.91 5.69 -7.20
C VAL A 72 8.94 5.29 -8.68
N PRO A 73 10.10 5.41 -9.37
CA PRO A 73 10.18 5.10 -10.78
C PRO A 73 10.05 3.60 -11.02
N LEU A 74 9.12 3.22 -11.88
CA LEU A 74 8.95 1.83 -12.34
C LEU A 74 9.73 1.61 -13.63
N ARG A 75 10.39 0.44 -13.74
CA ARG A 75 11.05 0.02 -14.98
C ARG A 75 10.03 -0.61 -15.93
N GLU A 76 10.39 -0.73 -17.20
CA GLU A 76 9.55 -1.44 -18.20
C GLU A 76 9.22 -2.88 -17.75
N GLU A 77 10.18 -3.56 -17.12
CA GLU A 77 9.98 -4.91 -16.55
C GLU A 77 8.95 -4.94 -15.42
N ASP A 78 8.85 -3.88 -14.64
CA ASP A 78 7.90 -3.78 -13.54
C ASP A 78 6.50 -3.57 -14.08
N ILE A 79 6.35 -2.67 -15.07
CA ILE A 79 5.09 -2.43 -15.78
C ILE A 79 4.60 -3.71 -16.46
N ALA A 80 5.48 -4.43 -17.17
CA ALA A 80 5.14 -5.69 -17.84
C ALA A 80 4.69 -6.79 -16.86
N LYS A 81 5.18 -6.75 -15.61
CA LYS A 81 4.81 -7.68 -14.53
C LYS A 81 3.71 -7.12 -13.62
N GLN A 82 3.09 -5.99 -13.97
CA GLN A 82 2.08 -5.31 -13.17
C GLN A 82 2.55 -5.01 -11.73
N ARG A 83 3.84 -4.71 -11.55
CA ARG A 83 4.39 -4.30 -10.26
C ARG A 83 4.15 -2.83 -10.03
N THR A 84 3.83 -2.49 -8.79
CA THR A 84 3.57 -1.12 -8.35
C THR A 84 3.99 -0.93 -6.90
N CYS A 85 3.97 0.33 -6.47
CA CYS A 85 4.20 0.69 -5.09
C CYS A 85 3.05 1.50 -4.51
N PHE A 86 2.82 1.34 -3.20
CA PHE A 86 1.90 2.17 -2.42
C PHE A 86 2.58 2.65 -1.14
N TYR A 87 2.26 3.87 -0.73
CA TYR A 87 2.56 4.32 0.63
C TYR A 87 1.46 3.87 1.57
N LEU A 88 1.81 3.08 2.59
CA LEU A 88 0.95 2.78 3.73
C LEU A 88 1.32 3.73 4.87
N VAL A 89 0.38 4.60 5.22
CA VAL A 89 0.60 5.72 6.14
C VAL A 89 -0.17 5.47 7.43
N SER A 90 0.49 5.69 8.57
CA SER A 90 -0.10 5.66 9.91
C SER A 90 0.00 7.05 10.55
N THR A 91 -1.10 7.53 11.11
CA THR A 91 -1.23 8.90 11.65
C THR A 91 -1.60 8.97 13.13
N LYS A 92 -1.87 7.84 13.79
CA LYS A 92 -2.31 7.80 15.19
C LYS A 92 -1.25 7.28 16.15
N ASN A 93 -1.04 5.96 16.17
CA ASN A 93 -0.20 5.29 17.16
C ASN A 93 1.29 5.42 16.83
N GLU A 94 1.82 4.56 15.95
CA GLU A 94 3.17 4.69 15.43
C GLU A 94 3.12 5.47 14.12
N GLN A 95 3.54 6.72 14.14
CA GLN A 95 3.34 7.63 13.01
C GLN A 95 4.46 7.50 11.98
N GLY A 96 4.08 7.54 10.71
CA GLY A 96 5.02 7.46 9.61
C GLY A 96 4.41 6.76 8.40
N TYR A 97 5.27 6.30 7.51
CA TYR A 97 4.86 5.55 6.33
C TYR A 97 5.87 4.45 5.98
N VAL A 98 5.36 3.44 5.30
CA VAL A 98 6.15 2.38 4.68
C VAL A 98 5.79 2.31 3.20
N LEU A 99 6.76 1.89 2.39
CA LEU A 99 6.56 1.62 0.98
C LEU A 99 6.28 0.13 0.80
N ILE A 100 5.09 -0.18 0.29
CA ILE A 100 4.69 -1.52 -0.13
C ILE A 100 5.08 -1.68 -1.60
N HIS A 101 5.88 -2.69 -1.89
CA HIS A 101 6.20 -3.15 -3.24
C HIS A 101 5.34 -4.38 -3.51
N CYS A 102 4.49 -4.31 -4.53
CA CYS A 102 3.55 -5.40 -4.80
C CYS A 102 3.37 -5.67 -6.29
N GLN A 103 2.83 -6.84 -6.60
CA GLN A 103 2.29 -7.16 -7.91
C GLN A 103 0.76 -7.06 -7.88
N LEU A 104 0.16 -6.40 -8.86
CA LEU A 104 -1.29 -6.38 -9.03
C LEU A 104 -1.76 -7.68 -9.72
N SER A 105 -2.89 -8.20 -9.26
CA SER A 105 -3.62 -9.28 -9.96
C SER A 105 -4.67 -8.72 -10.91
N TYR A 106 -5.30 -7.61 -10.52
CA TYR A 106 -6.37 -6.98 -11.28
C TYR A 106 -6.50 -5.49 -10.95
N LYS A 107 -6.91 -4.70 -11.94
CA LYS A 107 -7.26 -3.28 -11.81
C LYS A 107 -8.58 -3.05 -12.51
N GLU A 108 -9.53 -2.45 -11.78
CA GLU A 108 -10.82 -2.05 -12.36
C GLU A 108 -10.61 -0.89 -13.35
N ALA A 109 -11.40 -0.87 -14.43
CA ALA A 109 -11.37 0.22 -15.40
C ALA A 109 -12.03 1.47 -14.82
N LEU A 110 -11.59 2.66 -15.25
CA LEU A 110 -12.36 3.90 -15.05
C LEU A 110 -13.72 3.72 -15.73
N GLN A 111 -14.81 3.88 -14.97
CA GLN A 111 -16.17 4.01 -15.52
C GLN A 111 -16.38 5.41 -16.11
#